data_AF-A0A4Q6EZX4-F1
#
_entry.id   AF-A0A4Q6EZX4-F1
#
_cell.length_a   1.000
_cell.length_b   1.000
_cell.length_c   1.000
_cell.angle_alpha   90.00
_cell.angle_beta   90.00
_cell.angle_gamma   90.00
#
_symmetry.space_group_name_H-M   'P 1'
#
loop_
_entity.id
_entity.type
_entity.pdbx_description
1 polymer ?
#
loop_
_entity_poly.entity_id
_entity_poly.type
_entity_poly.pdbx_seq_one_letter_code
_entity_poly.pdbx_strand_id
1 'polypeptide(L)'
;ELNYILDNITRKNFAEYYHDAIEYYEEMFTLFNLGYVSLQDRATAEQLFYRICRRALFFSSYEKHQTEEFQSLQQRMVSKFLANFSIFQSIPDSWSIDQLFPVIPLSHHEKKPTHKATIVDITCDSDGCLEQFIDRSDTRSVLDLHSPSSKPYYLGFFLVGAYQESLANEHNLFGAINEAEISMREDGRWEIHKTTVGDPIEELLTSRNYEMPLMWESMNRQIATSVGKDMISESEGEAIKVKLEQYLASSPYLREGK
;
A
#
# COMPACT_ATOMS: atom_id res chain seq x y z
N GLU A 1 16.29 21.30 22.14
CA GLU A 1 17.32 20.51 21.42
C GLU A 1 16.99 20.18 19.97
N LEU A 2 15.96 19.38 19.64
CA LEU A 2 15.68 19.02 18.23
C LEU A 2 15.54 20.23 17.26
N ASN A 3 14.88 21.32 17.68
CA ASN A 3 14.84 22.56 16.89
C ASN A 3 16.23 23.15 16.65
N TYR A 4 17.09 23.15 17.67
CA TYR A 4 18.46 23.65 17.56
C TYR A 4 19.27 22.82 16.56
N ILE A 5 19.16 21.49 16.62
CA ILE A 5 19.80 20.59 15.65
C ILE A 5 19.34 20.91 14.23
N LEU A 6 18.02 21.04 14.03
CA LEU A 6 17.45 21.29 12.71
C LEU A 6 17.94 22.61 12.08
N ASP A 7 18.10 23.66 12.89
CA ASP A 7 18.55 24.97 12.43
C ASP A 7 20.08 25.00 12.17
N ASN A 8 20.86 24.20 12.90
CA ASN A 8 22.32 24.23 12.86
C ASN A 8 22.97 23.06 12.10
N ILE A 9 22.18 22.13 11.56
CA ILE A 9 22.72 21.00 10.76
C ILE A 9 23.32 21.49 9.44
N THR A 10 24.55 21.05 9.18
CA THR A 10 25.39 21.40 8.02
C THR A 10 26.04 20.16 7.42
N ARG A 11 26.66 20.31 6.25
CA ARG A 11 27.43 19.24 5.60
C ARG A 11 28.58 18.68 6.46
N LYS A 12 29.11 19.43 7.44
CA LYS A 12 30.25 18.98 8.25
C LYS A 12 29.85 18.18 9.48
N ASN A 13 28.66 18.42 10.03
CA ASN A 13 28.20 17.87 11.30
C ASN A 13 26.90 17.05 11.15
N PHE A 14 26.43 16.77 9.93
CA PHE A 14 25.14 16.10 9.73
C PHE A 14 25.05 14.71 10.36
N ALA A 15 26.17 13.98 10.42
CA ALA A 15 26.22 12.66 11.04
C ALA A 15 26.08 12.73 12.56
N GLU A 16 26.90 13.56 13.20
CA GLU A 16 26.84 13.84 14.65
C GLU A 16 25.44 14.32 15.06
N TYR A 17 24.90 15.31 14.33
CA TYR A 17 23.58 15.86 14.61
C TYR A 17 22.43 14.91 14.33
N TYR A 18 22.63 13.93 13.45
CA TYR A 18 21.68 12.84 13.26
C TYR A 18 21.70 11.87 14.44
N HIS A 19 22.88 11.53 14.97
CA HIS A 19 23.03 10.71 16.18
C HIS A 19 22.42 11.39 17.41
N ASP A 20 22.72 12.67 17.63
CA ASP A 20 22.09 13.46 18.71
C ASP A 20 20.57 13.47 18.58
N ALA A 21 20.06 13.60 17.34
CA ALA A 21 18.62 13.59 17.09
C ALA A 21 17.99 12.23 17.39
N ILE A 22 18.68 11.11 17.18
CA ILE A 22 18.21 9.77 17.58
C ILE A 22 18.10 9.70 19.10
N GLU A 23 19.13 10.13 19.82
CA GLU A 23 19.12 10.10 21.30
C GLU A 23 17.95 10.91 21.87
N TYR A 24 17.77 12.15 21.41
CA TYR A 24 16.64 12.98 21.85
C TYR A 24 15.27 12.42 21.45
N TYR A 25 15.20 11.71 20.32
CA TYR A 25 13.98 11.07 19.87
C TYR A 25 13.60 9.88 20.78
N GLU A 26 14.57 9.05 21.16
CA GLU A 26 14.39 7.92 22.09
C GLU A 26 14.07 8.41 23.51
N GLU A 27 14.72 9.48 23.97
CA GLU A 27 14.41 10.12 25.25
C GLU A 27 12.98 10.66 25.27
N MET A 28 12.56 11.36 24.20
CA MET A 28 11.18 11.83 24.06
C MET A 28 10.16 10.68 24.16
N PHE A 29 10.42 9.56 23.49
CA PHE A 29 9.57 8.36 23.59
C PHE A 29 9.47 7.84 25.02
N THR A 30 10.59 7.80 25.73
CA THR A 30 10.64 7.37 27.13
C THR A 30 9.82 8.30 28.02
N LEU A 31 9.99 9.62 27.86
CA LEU A 31 9.21 10.62 28.59
C LEU A 31 7.71 10.53 28.28
N PHE A 32 7.33 10.24 27.04
CA PHE A 32 5.93 10.09 26.64
C PHE A 32 5.30 8.87 27.31
N ASN A 33 5.99 7.73 27.29
CA ASN A 33 5.53 6.49 27.91
C ASN A 33 5.39 6.61 29.44
N LEU A 34 6.22 7.44 30.07
CA LEU A 34 6.14 7.74 31.50
C LEU A 34 5.11 8.84 31.84
N GLY A 35 4.48 9.45 30.84
CA GLY A 35 3.46 10.49 31.02
C GLY A 35 4.00 11.90 31.29
N TYR A 36 5.28 12.15 31.05
CA TYR A 36 5.92 13.46 31.28
C TYR A 36 5.74 14.44 30.12
N VAL A 37 5.42 13.95 28.92
CA VAL A 37 5.17 14.81 27.74
C VAL A 37 3.82 14.49 27.11
N SER A 38 3.19 15.50 26.51
CA SER A 38 1.88 15.36 25.88
C SER A 38 1.96 14.71 24.49
N LEU A 39 0.81 14.33 23.94
CA LEU A 39 0.72 13.86 22.55
C LEU A 39 1.14 14.95 21.56
N GLN A 40 0.86 16.22 21.86
CA GLN A 40 1.25 17.37 21.04
C GLN A 40 2.77 17.55 21.03
N ASP A 41 3.43 17.37 22.17
CA ASP A 41 4.89 17.44 22.28
C ASP A 41 5.53 16.30 21.49
N ARG A 42 5.01 15.08 21.64
CA ARG A 42 5.45 13.91 20.88
C ARG A 42 5.30 14.13 19.37
N ALA A 43 4.14 14.59 18.91
CA ALA A 43 3.90 14.86 17.49
C ALA A 43 4.86 15.93 16.95
N THR A 44 5.15 16.97 17.74
CA THR A 44 6.12 18.01 17.38
C THR A 44 7.53 17.45 17.26
N ALA A 45 7.96 16.66 18.25
CA ALA A 45 9.27 16.03 18.26
C ALA A 45 9.45 15.05 17.07
N GLU A 46 8.44 14.23 16.77
CA GLU A 46 8.43 13.34 15.60
C GLU A 46 8.59 14.13 14.30
N GLN A 47 7.83 15.22 14.11
CA GLN A 47 7.97 16.07 12.93
C GLN A 47 9.37 16.69 12.79
N LEU A 48 9.94 17.18 13.89
CA LEU A 48 11.28 17.76 13.88
C LEU A 48 12.34 16.70 13.56
N PHE A 49 12.26 15.53 14.19
CA PHE A 49 13.15 14.40 13.93
C PHE A 49 13.14 14.02 12.44
N TYR A 50 11.96 13.82 11.84
CA TYR A 50 11.88 13.48 10.43
C TYR A 50 12.40 14.58 9.49
N ARG A 51 12.29 15.86 9.88
CA ARG A 51 12.90 16.97 9.12
C ARG A 51 14.43 16.94 9.22
N ILE A 52 14.99 16.59 10.38
CA ILE A 52 16.43 16.39 10.58
C ILE A 52 16.91 15.22 9.70
N CYS A 53 16.23 14.07 9.74
CA CYS A 53 16.55 12.90 8.90
C CYS A 53 16.61 13.26 7.40
N ARG A 54 15.63 14.02 6.89
CA ARG A 54 15.63 14.49 5.49
C ARG A 54 16.83 15.37 5.17
N ARG A 55 17.24 16.23 6.11
CA ARG A 55 18.37 17.13 5.92
C ARG A 55 19.71 16.41 6.03
N ALA A 56 19.81 15.41 6.91
CA ALA A 56 20.94 14.50 6.98
C ALA A 56 21.10 13.69 5.69
N LEU A 57 20.02 13.09 5.17
CA LEU A 57 20.02 12.40 3.87
C LEU A 57 20.43 13.33 2.72
N PHE A 58 19.94 14.57 2.71
CA PHE A 58 20.35 15.58 1.74
C PHE A 58 21.87 15.81 1.75
N PHE A 59 22.48 16.01 2.93
CA PHE A 59 23.93 16.19 3.03
C PHE A 59 24.71 14.92 2.69
N SER A 60 24.24 13.76 3.14
CA SER A 60 24.81 12.45 2.80
C SER A 60 24.84 12.20 1.29
N SER A 61 23.86 12.69 0.54
CA SER A 61 23.82 12.53 -0.92
C SER A 61 24.98 13.20 -1.68
N TYR A 62 25.71 14.13 -1.06
CA TYR A 62 26.91 14.76 -1.62
C TYR A 62 28.21 14.01 -1.30
N GLU A 63 28.15 12.94 -0.51
CA GLU A 63 29.30 12.09 -0.24
C GLU A 63 29.52 11.11 -1.40
N LYS A 64 30.78 10.79 -1.71
CA LYS A 64 31.09 9.86 -2.80
C LYS A 64 30.61 8.44 -2.51
N HIS A 65 30.63 8.06 -1.23
CA HIS A 65 30.15 6.78 -0.74
C HIS A 65 29.32 7.08 0.50
N GLN A 66 28.01 6.84 0.42
CA GLN A 66 27.15 6.93 1.59
C GLN A 66 27.46 5.76 2.51
N THR A 67 27.56 6.04 3.81
CA THR A 67 27.67 4.99 4.83
C THR A 67 26.43 4.11 4.85
N GLU A 68 26.57 2.87 5.30
CA GLU A 68 25.46 1.91 5.42
C GLU A 68 24.31 2.48 6.26
N GLU A 69 24.62 3.21 7.33
CA GLU A 69 23.64 3.88 8.18
C GLU A 69 22.71 4.82 7.39
N PHE A 70 23.26 5.67 6.52
CA PHE A 70 22.44 6.59 5.72
C PHE A 70 21.71 5.89 4.58
N GLN A 71 22.22 4.76 4.08
CA GLN A 71 21.48 3.91 3.15
C GLN A 71 20.26 3.28 3.84
N SER A 72 20.41 2.75 5.05
CA SER A 72 19.31 2.23 5.86
C SER A 72 18.31 3.33 6.23
N LEU A 73 18.79 4.53 6.60
CA LEU A 73 17.92 5.68 6.83
C LEU A 73 17.14 6.05 5.57
N GLN A 74 17.79 6.03 4.40
CA GLN A 74 17.13 6.31 3.13
C GLN A 74 15.99 5.33 2.91
N GLN A 75 16.22 4.03 3.09
CA GLN A 75 15.19 2.98 2.97
C GLN A 75 14.00 3.23 3.90
N ARG A 76 14.24 3.58 5.17
CA ARG A 76 13.17 3.87 6.14
C ARG A 76 12.37 5.14 5.83
N MET A 77 12.97 6.09 5.10
CA MET A 77 12.39 7.39 4.77
C MET A 77 11.69 7.42 3.41
N VAL A 78 11.66 6.29 2.69
CA VAL A 78 11.04 6.19 1.37
C VAL A 78 9.52 6.24 1.46
N SER A 79 8.91 6.88 0.47
CA SER A 79 7.45 6.96 0.38
C SER A 79 6.86 5.60 0.04
N LYS A 80 5.66 5.31 0.55
CA LYS A 80 4.94 4.08 0.22
C LYS A 80 3.84 4.40 -0.79
N PHE A 81 3.80 3.69 -1.91
CA PHE A 81 2.72 3.78 -2.88
C PHE A 81 1.73 2.64 -2.61
N LEU A 82 0.52 3.02 -2.20
CA LEU A 82 -0.57 2.07 -1.99
C LEU A 82 -1.15 1.64 -3.34
N ALA A 83 -0.99 0.37 -3.68
CA ALA A 83 -1.50 -0.23 -4.90
C ALA A 83 -2.70 -1.11 -4.59
N ASN A 84 -3.74 -0.99 -5.41
CA ASN A 84 -5.01 -1.69 -5.25
C ASN A 84 -4.92 -3.15 -5.76
N PHE A 85 -4.21 -3.99 -5.02
CA PHE A 85 -4.07 -5.43 -5.25
C PHE A 85 -3.69 -6.14 -3.93
N SER A 86 -3.48 -7.46 -3.98
CA SER A 86 -2.97 -8.25 -2.84
C SER A 86 -1.74 -9.03 -3.29
N ILE A 87 -0.63 -8.89 -2.56
CA ILE A 87 0.62 -9.63 -2.83
C ILE A 87 0.37 -11.13 -2.68
N PHE A 88 -0.34 -11.53 -1.62
CA PHE A 88 -0.67 -12.93 -1.33
C PHE A 88 -1.53 -13.59 -2.40
N GLN A 89 -2.34 -12.80 -3.11
CA GLN A 89 -3.20 -13.30 -4.18
C GLN A 89 -2.50 -13.29 -5.55
N SER A 90 -1.79 -12.21 -5.89
CA SER A 90 -1.31 -12.00 -7.26
C SER A 90 0.16 -12.36 -7.46
N ILE A 91 1.00 -12.28 -6.43
CA ILE A 91 2.44 -12.54 -6.49
C ILE A 91 2.95 -13.22 -5.21
N PRO A 92 2.37 -14.37 -4.80
CA PRO A 92 2.68 -15.04 -3.54
C PRO A 92 4.16 -15.43 -3.39
N ASP A 93 4.88 -15.68 -4.49
CA ASP A 93 6.30 -16.02 -4.43
C ASP A 93 7.17 -14.84 -3.98
N SER A 94 6.71 -13.60 -4.18
CA SER A 94 7.40 -12.42 -3.65
C SER A 94 7.42 -12.40 -2.13
N TRP A 95 6.40 -12.97 -1.50
CA TRP A 95 6.29 -13.07 -0.05
C TRP A 95 6.95 -14.35 0.48
N SER A 96 6.79 -15.48 -0.22
CA SER A 96 7.19 -16.78 0.31
C SER A 96 8.67 -17.11 0.12
N ILE A 97 9.30 -16.64 -0.96
CA ILE A 97 10.68 -16.98 -1.35
C ILE A 97 11.48 -15.80 -1.88
N ASP A 98 11.05 -14.56 -1.58
CA ASP A 98 11.69 -13.32 -2.03
C ASP A 98 11.88 -13.23 -3.57
N GLN A 99 10.95 -13.83 -4.33
CA GLN A 99 11.01 -13.79 -5.80
C GLN A 99 10.84 -12.37 -6.31
N LEU A 100 11.77 -11.91 -7.14
CA LEU A 100 11.73 -10.58 -7.73
C LEU A 100 10.88 -10.58 -9.00
N PHE A 101 9.95 -9.62 -9.07
CA PHE A 101 9.16 -9.34 -10.28
C PHE A 101 9.53 -7.96 -10.85
N PRO A 102 9.69 -7.82 -12.18
CA PRO A 102 9.78 -6.51 -12.79
C PRO A 102 8.48 -5.73 -12.56
N VAL A 103 8.58 -4.56 -11.94
CA VAL A 103 7.46 -3.63 -11.72
C VAL A 103 7.76 -2.33 -12.43
N ILE A 104 6.87 -1.91 -13.33
CA ILE A 104 7.01 -0.65 -14.08
C ILE A 104 5.68 0.11 -14.15
N PRO A 105 5.70 1.46 -14.17
CA PRO A 105 4.54 2.25 -14.55
C PRO A 105 4.09 1.90 -15.97
N LEU A 106 2.79 1.82 -16.23
CA LEU A 106 2.25 1.57 -17.59
C LEU A 106 2.12 2.85 -18.43
N SER A 107 2.46 4.00 -17.87
CA SER A 107 2.33 5.31 -18.51
C SER A 107 3.43 6.27 -18.07
N HIS A 108 3.51 7.42 -18.74
CA HIS A 108 4.47 8.50 -18.46
C HIS A 108 5.94 8.18 -18.77
N HIS A 109 6.21 7.21 -19.64
CA HIS A 109 7.58 6.82 -20.05
C HIS A 109 8.39 7.95 -20.72
N GLU A 110 7.71 8.98 -21.22
CA GLU A 110 8.32 10.17 -21.79
C GLU A 110 8.85 11.16 -20.74
N LYS A 111 8.51 10.97 -19.47
CA LYS A 111 8.87 11.84 -18.35
C LYS A 111 9.92 11.18 -17.48
N LYS A 112 10.81 11.99 -16.90
CA LYS A 112 11.75 11.50 -15.89
C LYS A 112 10.99 11.27 -14.58
N PRO A 113 11.11 10.10 -13.94
CA PRO A 113 10.55 9.88 -12.61
C PRO A 113 11.20 10.82 -11.60
N THR A 114 10.41 11.29 -10.62
CA THR A 114 10.82 12.30 -9.64
C THR A 114 10.64 11.84 -8.20
N HIS A 115 9.98 10.69 -7.99
CA HIS A 115 9.66 10.15 -6.69
C HIS A 115 10.28 8.76 -6.53
N LYS A 116 10.82 8.47 -5.35
CA LYS A 116 11.29 7.13 -4.98
C LYS A 116 10.30 6.53 -4.00
N ALA A 117 9.84 5.32 -4.28
CA ALA A 117 8.84 4.67 -3.44
C ALA A 117 9.01 3.15 -3.39
N THR A 118 8.55 2.56 -2.29
CA THR A 118 8.19 1.13 -2.23
C THR A 118 6.71 0.97 -2.58
N ILE A 119 6.32 -0.25 -2.94
CA ILE A 119 4.91 -0.56 -3.22
C ILE A 119 4.34 -1.31 -2.02
N VAL A 120 3.21 -0.85 -1.51
CA VAL A 120 2.44 -1.58 -0.52
C VAL A 120 1.09 -1.95 -1.10
N ASP A 121 0.58 -3.10 -0.71
CA ASP A 121 -0.74 -3.55 -1.11
C ASP A 121 -1.81 -3.03 -0.14
N ILE A 122 -3.09 -3.34 -0.39
CA ILE A 122 -4.21 -2.88 0.45
C ILE A 122 -4.56 -3.84 1.59
N THR A 123 -3.71 -4.83 1.85
CA THR A 123 -3.93 -5.74 2.97
C THR A 123 -3.62 -5.05 4.30
N CYS A 124 -4.09 -5.67 5.38
CA CYS A 124 -3.82 -5.20 6.74
C CYS A 124 -2.50 -5.77 7.28
N ASP A 125 -1.80 -6.58 6.48
CA ASP A 125 -0.57 -7.24 6.86
C ASP A 125 0.64 -6.36 6.49
N SER A 126 1.61 -6.26 7.40
CA SER A 126 2.85 -5.54 7.14
C SER A 126 3.71 -6.21 6.07
N ASP A 127 3.54 -7.51 5.87
CA ASP A 127 4.20 -8.29 4.82
C ASP A 127 3.67 -7.96 3.41
N GLY A 128 2.55 -7.21 3.32
CA GLY A 128 1.99 -6.63 2.10
C GLY A 128 2.86 -5.50 1.52
N CYS A 129 4.18 -5.65 1.48
CA CYS A 129 5.14 -4.62 1.06
C CYS A 129 6.22 -5.21 0.13
N LEU A 130 6.41 -4.58 -1.04
CA LEU A 130 7.52 -4.84 -1.94
C LEU A 130 8.67 -3.87 -1.63
N GLU A 131 9.73 -4.40 -1.06
CA GLU A 131 10.92 -3.64 -0.67
C GLU A 131 12.15 -3.96 -1.52
N GLN A 132 12.08 -4.95 -2.41
CA GLN A 132 13.16 -5.31 -3.32
C GLN A 132 12.69 -5.31 -4.78
N PHE A 133 13.50 -4.70 -5.64
CA PHE A 133 13.23 -4.58 -7.07
C PHE A 133 14.47 -4.88 -7.88
N ILE A 134 14.28 -5.27 -9.14
CA ILE A 134 15.36 -5.60 -10.08
C ILE A 134 16.16 -4.33 -10.45
N ASP A 135 17.49 -4.43 -10.46
CA ASP A 135 18.44 -3.43 -11.00
C ASP A 135 19.56 -4.10 -11.86
N ARG A 136 20.42 -3.30 -12.49
CA ARG A 136 21.43 -3.77 -13.47
C ARG A 136 22.58 -4.55 -12.85
N SER A 137 22.91 -4.31 -11.59
CA SER A 137 24.06 -4.92 -10.91
C SER A 137 23.67 -5.81 -9.73
N ASP A 138 22.49 -5.59 -9.15
CA ASP A 138 21.94 -6.35 -8.02
C ASP A 138 20.44 -5.99 -7.86
N THR A 139 19.91 -6.04 -6.65
CA THR A 139 18.61 -5.50 -6.26
C THR A 139 18.70 -4.03 -5.86
N ARG A 140 17.59 -3.31 -5.97
CA ARG A 140 17.39 -1.97 -5.41
C ARG A 140 16.22 -2.00 -4.44
N SER A 141 16.27 -1.15 -3.42
CA SER A 141 15.25 -1.10 -2.38
C SER A 141 14.05 -0.21 -2.71
N VAL A 142 14.05 0.46 -3.87
CA VAL A 142 13.04 1.47 -4.25
C VAL A 142 12.79 1.47 -5.75
N LEU A 143 11.57 1.85 -6.15
CA LEU A 143 11.23 2.19 -7.54
C LEU A 143 11.30 3.69 -7.77
N ASP A 144 11.79 4.07 -8.95
CA ASP A 144 11.66 5.42 -9.47
C ASP A 144 10.30 5.58 -10.16
N LEU A 145 9.42 6.39 -9.57
CA LEU A 145 8.05 6.63 -10.00
C LEU A 145 7.79 8.11 -10.30
N HIS A 146 6.65 8.37 -10.92
CA HIS A 146 6.16 9.72 -11.14
C HIS A 146 5.38 10.21 -9.91
N SER A 147 5.33 11.53 -9.72
CA SER A 147 4.48 12.11 -8.68
C SER A 147 3.02 11.67 -8.86
N PRO A 148 2.32 11.26 -7.80
CA PRO A 148 0.89 11.00 -7.86
C PRO A 148 0.14 12.22 -8.39
N SER A 149 -0.92 11.97 -9.15
CA SER A 149 -1.80 13.01 -9.67
C SER A 149 -3.26 12.60 -9.50
N SER A 150 -4.20 13.46 -9.88
CA SER A 150 -5.62 13.11 -9.91
C SER A 150 -6.00 12.12 -11.02
N LYS A 151 -5.04 11.71 -11.85
CA LYS A 151 -5.25 10.72 -12.92
C LYS A 151 -4.84 9.33 -12.45
N PRO A 152 -5.51 8.27 -12.93
CA PRO A 152 -5.12 6.90 -12.62
C PRO A 152 -3.65 6.63 -12.95
N TYR A 153 -2.98 5.94 -12.03
CA TYR A 153 -1.57 5.59 -12.16
C TYR A 153 -1.42 4.08 -12.05
N TYR A 154 -1.33 3.41 -13.20
CA TYR A 154 -1.26 1.95 -13.26
C TYR A 154 0.19 1.46 -13.20
N LEU A 155 0.41 0.43 -12.39
CA LEU A 155 1.63 -0.35 -12.33
C LEU A 155 1.40 -1.70 -13.01
N GLY A 156 2.36 -2.14 -13.80
CA GLY A 156 2.39 -3.49 -14.35
C GLY A 156 3.40 -4.33 -13.58
N PHE A 157 2.97 -5.53 -13.20
CA PHE A 157 3.80 -6.58 -12.64
C PHE A 157 4.01 -7.63 -13.73
N PHE A 158 5.28 -7.89 -14.07
CA PHE A 158 5.63 -8.73 -15.21
C PHE A 158 6.24 -10.04 -14.75
N LEU A 159 6.26 -11.04 -15.65
CA LEU A 159 6.80 -12.37 -15.38
C LEU A 159 6.04 -13.14 -14.28
N VAL A 160 4.76 -12.81 -14.07
CA VAL A 160 3.87 -13.44 -13.07
C VAL A 160 3.13 -14.68 -13.60
N GLY A 161 3.43 -15.13 -14.83
CA GLY A 161 2.64 -16.17 -15.51
C GLY A 161 2.89 -17.62 -15.06
N ALA A 162 3.83 -17.85 -14.15
CA ALA A 162 4.13 -19.19 -13.63
C ALA A 162 3.96 -19.22 -12.11
N TYR A 163 3.33 -20.29 -11.61
CA TYR A 163 3.02 -20.58 -10.20
C TYR A 163 2.07 -19.60 -9.49
N GLN A 164 2.09 -18.31 -9.81
CA GLN A 164 1.42 -17.27 -9.01
C GLN A 164 -0.08 -17.53 -8.83
N GLU A 165 -0.77 -17.87 -9.91
CA GLU A 165 -2.22 -18.16 -9.88
C GLU A 165 -2.54 -19.42 -9.05
N SER A 166 -1.72 -20.46 -9.15
CA SER A 166 -1.95 -21.72 -8.44
C SER A 166 -1.60 -21.67 -6.95
N LEU A 167 -0.72 -20.74 -6.55
CA LEU A 167 -0.29 -20.53 -5.17
C LEU A 167 -1.05 -19.39 -4.47
N ALA A 168 -1.97 -18.75 -5.17
CA ALA A 168 -2.73 -17.60 -4.70
C ALA A 168 -3.50 -17.93 -3.40
N ASN A 169 -3.49 -16.98 -2.46
CA ASN A 169 -4.24 -17.06 -1.22
C ASN A 169 -5.13 -15.83 -1.04
N GLU A 170 -6.38 -16.09 -0.67
CA GLU A 170 -7.43 -15.11 -0.38
C GLU A 170 -7.23 -14.42 0.99
N HIS A 171 -6.02 -13.93 1.26
CA HIS A 171 -5.71 -13.18 2.48
C HIS A 171 -6.61 -11.94 2.57
N ASN A 172 -7.17 -11.67 3.75
CA ASN A 172 -8.20 -10.64 3.96
C ASN A 172 -9.44 -10.74 3.06
N LEU A 173 -9.74 -11.93 2.50
CA LEU A 173 -10.80 -12.13 1.51
C LEU A 173 -10.60 -11.27 0.26
N PHE A 174 -9.34 -11.06 -0.16
CA PHE A 174 -9.05 -10.59 -1.51
C PHE A 174 -8.92 -11.79 -2.44
N GLY A 175 -9.98 -12.08 -3.19
CA GLY A 175 -10.03 -13.18 -4.15
C GLY A 175 -9.35 -12.88 -5.48
N ALA A 176 -9.58 -13.77 -6.45
CA ALA A 176 -9.07 -13.66 -7.80
C ALA A 176 -9.39 -12.30 -8.44
N ILE A 177 -8.45 -11.81 -9.25
CA ILE A 177 -8.61 -10.57 -10.02
C ILE A 177 -9.31 -10.86 -11.34
N ASN A 178 -9.76 -9.80 -12.02
CA ASN A 178 -10.27 -9.94 -13.38
C ASN A 178 -9.12 -10.28 -14.33
N GLU A 179 -9.38 -11.17 -15.27
CA GLU A 179 -8.43 -11.60 -16.29
C GLU A 179 -8.97 -11.39 -17.69
N ALA A 180 -8.07 -11.07 -18.62
CA ALA A 180 -8.39 -10.95 -20.03
C ALA A 180 -7.32 -11.62 -20.89
N GLU A 181 -7.74 -12.51 -21.78
CA GLU A 181 -6.89 -13.11 -22.79
C GLU A 181 -6.89 -12.20 -24.04
N ILE A 182 -5.71 -11.72 -24.43
CA ILE A 182 -5.54 -10.79 -25.54
C ILE A 182 -4.72 -11.46 -26.63
N SER A 183 -5.24 -11.47 -27.86
CA SER A 183 -4.51 -11.93 -29.05
C SER A 183 -4.15 -10.73 -29.93
N MET A 184 -2.93 -10.76 -30.49
CA MET A 184 -2.47 -9.76 -31.44
C MET A 184 -2.39 -10.40 -32.82
N ARG A 185 -3.06 -9.77 -33.79
CA ARG A 185 -3.07 -10.16 -35.20
C ARG A 185 -1.77 -9.70 -35.87
N GLU A 186 -1.44 -10.33 -36.99
CA GLU A 186 -0.24 -9.99 -37.79
C GLU A 186 -0.23 -8.54 -38.29
N ASP A 187 -1.41 -7.92 -38.44
CA ASP A 187 -1.56 -6.52 -38.85
C ASP A 187 -1.45 -5.50 -37.70
N GLY A 188 -1.11 -5.96 -36.49
CA GLY A 188 -0.94 -5.14 -35.29
C GLY A 188 -2.25 -4.77 -34.59
N ARG A 189 -3.41 -5.21 -35.07
CA ARG A 189 -4.66 -5.11 -34.31
C ARG A 189 -4.70 -6.14 -33.20
N TRP A 190 -5.31 -5.79 -32.07
CA TRP A 190 -5.51 -6.69 -30.94
C TRP A 190 -7.00 -6.88 -30.67
N GLU A 191 -7.35 -8.03 -30.11
CA GLU A 191 -8.71 -8.35 -29.66
C GLU A 191 -8.69 -9.08 -28.32
N ILE A 192 -9.74 -8.90 -27.53
CA ILE A 192 -9.96 -9.65 -26.29
C ILE A 192 -10.73 -10.91 -26.65
N HIS A 193 -10.11 -12.07 -26.43
CA HIS A 193 -10.67 -13.37 -26.76
C HIS A 193 -11.59 -13.90 -25.65
N LYS A 194 -11.16 -13.71 -24.39
CA LYS A 194 -11.88 -14.18 -23.21
C LYS A 194 -11.67 -13.20 -22.06
N THR A 195 -12.72 -13.01 -21.27
CA THR A 195 -12.64 -12.32 -19.98
C THR A 195 -13.13 -13.25 -18.88
N THR A 196 -12.40 -13.34 -17.79
CA THR A 196 -12.81 -14.01 -16.56
C THR A 196 -13.01 -12.93 -15.50
N VAL A 197 -14.18 -12.94 -14.85
CA VAL A 197 -14.46 -12.02 -13.75
C VAL A 197 -13.84 -12.61 -12.49
N GLY A 198 -13.17 -11.78 -11.69
CA GLY A 198 -12.62 -12.19 -10.40
C GLY A 198 -13.71 -12.44 -9.35
N ASP A 199 -13.31 -12.97 -8.20
CA ASP A 199 -14.27 -13.45 -7.20
C ASP A 199 -15.06 -12.28 -6.58
N PRO A 200 -16.40 -12.31 -6.61
CA PRO A 200 -17.21 -11.36 -5.86
C PRO A 200 -17.17 -11.68 -4.36
N ILE A 201 -17.49 -10.69 -3.52
CA ILE A 201 -17.50 -10.84 -2.06
C ILE A 201 -18.40 -12.00 -1.61
N GLU A 202 -19.55 -12.20 -2.26
CA GLU A 202 -20.47 -13.30 -1.93
C GLU A 202 -19.85 -14.69 -2.14
N GLU A 203 -19.02 -14.87 -3.16
CA GLU A 203 -18.35 -16.13 -3.44
C GLU A 203 -17.28 -16.42 -2.38
N LEU A 204 -16.53 -15.40 -1.98
CA LEU A 204 -15.53 -15.48 -0.92
C LEU A 204 -16.14 -15.76 0.45
N LEU A 205 -17.32 -15.21 0.74
CA LEU A 205 -18.07 -15.56 1.95
C LEU A 205 -18.57 -17.00 1.90
N THR A 206 -19.11 -17.42 0.75
CA THR A 206 -19.59 -18.79 0.55
C THR A 206 -18.46 -19.81 0.69
N SER A 207 -17.26 -19.50 0.18
CA SER A 207 -16.07 -20.34 0.33
C SER A 207 -15.61 -20.48 1.79
N ARG A 208 -16.01 -19.56 2.67
CA ARG A 208 -15.80 -19.61 4.13
C ARG A 208 -16.98 -20.22 4.91
N ASN A 209 -17.86 -20.95 4.22
CA ASN A 209 -19.04 -21.61 4.77
C ASN A 209 -20.09 -20.64 5.34
N TYR A 210 -20.13 -19.40 4.84
CA TYR A 210 -21.29 -18.54 5.10
C TYR A 210 -22.45 -18.95 4.18
N GLU A 211 -23.63 -19.07 4.78
CA GLU A 211 -24.86 -19.32 4.04
C GLU A 211 -25.55 -17.99 3.74
N MET A 212 -25.48 -17.56 2.47
CA MET A 212 -26.10 -16.31 2.02
C MET A 212 -27.58 -16.17 2.44
N PRO A 213 -28.45 -17.21 2.35
CA PRO A 213 -29.83 -17.10 2.81
C PRO A 213 -29.97 -16.74 4.30
N LEU A 214 -29.11 -17.32 5.17
CA LEU A 214 -29.14 -17.05 6.61
C LEU A 214 -28.62 -15.64 6.92
N MET A 215 -27.60 -15.17 6.20
CA MET A 215 -27.10 -13.80 6.31
C MET A 215 -28.19 -12.79 5.95
N TRP A 216 -28.90 -13.03 4.84
CA TRP A 216 -30.01 -12.18 4.42
C TRP A 216 -31.19 -12.20 5.39
N GLU A 217 -31.55 -13.34 5.96
CA GLU A 217 -32.59 -13.42 6.98
C GLU A 217 -32.22 -12.59 8.22
N SER A 218 -30.98 -12.75 8.71
CA SER A 218 -30.46 -11.98 9.84
C SER A 218 -30.47 -10.48 9.57
N MET A 219 -30.01 -10.06 8.39
CA MET A 219 -29.98 -8.65 8.01
C MET A 219 -31.39 -8.06 7.90
N ASN A 220 -32.32 -8.77 7.26
CA ASN A 220 -33.72 -8.34 7.15
C ASN A 220 -34.35 -8.15 8.53
N ARG A 221 -34.06 -9.04 9.48
CA ARG A 221 -34.52 -8.92 10.87
C ARG A 221 -33.95 -7.68 11.57
N GLN A 222 -32.67 -7.38 11.36
CA GLN A 222 -32.00 -6.19 11.92
C GLN A 222 -32.57 -4.89 11.34
N ILE A 223 -32.82 -4.85 10.03
CA ILE A 223 -33.47 -3.71 9.36
C ILE A 223 -34.88 -3.51 9.90
N ALA A 224 -35.70 -4.56 9.95
CA ALA A 224 -37.06 -4.49 10.47
C ALA A 224 -37.10 -4.03 11.94
N THR A 225 -36.14 -4.48 12.76
CA THR A 225 -36.00 -4.05 14.15
C THR A 225 -35.64 -2.56 14.25
N SER A 226 -34.79 -2.07 13.35
CA SER A 226 -34.36 -0.67 13.32
C SER A 226 -35.49 0.25 12.85
N VAL A 227 -36.27 -0.18 11.86
CA VAL A 227 -37.50 0.50 11.43
C VAL A 227 -38.52 0.54 12.55
N GLY A 228 -38.79 -0.58 13.23
CA GLY A 228 -39.73 -0.63 14.35
C GLY A 228 -39.32 0.17 15.59
N LYS A 229 -38.05 0.61 15.67
CA LYS A 229 -37.51 1.51 16.70
C LYS A 229 -37.42 2.96 16.24
N ASP A 230 -37.94 3.29 15.06
CA ASP A 230 -37.83 4.62 14.43
C ASP A 230 -36.38 5.12 14.29
N MET A 231 -35.40 4.21 14.20
CA MET A 231 -33.98 4.56 14.00
C MET A 231 -33.67 4.86 12.53
N ILE A 232 -34.43 4.25 11.63
CA ILE A 232 -34.37 4.43 10.17
C ILE A 232 -35.80 4.34 9.60
N SER A 233 -36.03 4.98 8.46
CA SER A 233 -37.26 4.83 7.68
C SER A 233 -37.30 3.51 6.90
N GLU A 234 -38.48 3.08 6.47
CA GLU A 234 -38.64 1.93 5.56
C GLU A 234 -37.86 2.13 4.26
N SER A 235 -37.85 3.35 3.72
CA SER A 235 -37.13 3.69 2.49
C SER A 235 -35.60 3.57 2.64
N GLU A 236 -35.06 3.96 3.80
CA GLU A 236 -33.63 3.80 4.10
C GLU A 236 -33.29 2.32 4.31
N GLY A 237 -34.16 1.56 4.95
CA GLY A 237 -34.03 0.11 5.09
C GLY A 237 -33.90 -0.59 3.74
N GLU A 238 -34.75 -0.24 2.78
CA GLU A 238 -34.70 -0.82 1.42
C GLU A 238 -33.44 -0.37 0.66
N ALA A 239 -33.06 0.90 0.77
CA ALA A 239 -31.84 1.41 0.17
C ALA A 239 -30.58 0.69 0.70
N ILE A 240 -30.55 0.35 1.99
CA ILE A 240 -29.46 -0.42 2.60
C ILE A 240 -29.37 -1.82 1.98
N LYS A 241 -30.50 -2.50 1.76
CA LYS A 241 -30.51 -3.85 1.14
C LYS A 241 -29.95 -3.82 -0.27
N VAL A 242 -30.46 -2.93 -1.11
CA VAL A 242 -30.01 -2.76 -2.51
C VAL A 242 -28.51 -2.48 -2.54
N LYS A 243 -28.03 -1.62 -1.63
CA LYS A 243 -26.61 -1.28 -1.55
C LYS A 243 -25.76 -2.48 -1.11
N LEU A 244 -26.23 -3.28 -0.14
CA LEU A 244 -25.50 -4.48 0.28
C LEU A 244 -25.46 -5.52 -0.84
N GLU A 245 -26.56 -5.74 -1.54
CA GLU A 245 -26.62 -6.67 -2.69
C GLU A 245 -25.57 -6.30 -3.75
N GLN A 246 -25.47 -5.00 -4.08
CA GLN A 246 -24.45 -4.49 -4.98
C GLN A 246 -23.01 -4.67 -4.48
N TYR A 247 -22.80 -4.60 -3.17
CA TYR A 247 -21.46 -4.83 -2.60
C TYR A 247 -21.09 -6.30 -2.60
N LEU A 248 -22.00 -7.18 -2.19
CA LEU A 248 -21.82 -8.63 -2.18
C LEU A 248 -21.50 -9.16 -3.59
N ALA A 249 -22.18 -8.66 -4.62
CA ALA A 249 -21.94 -9.03 -6.01
C ALA A 249 -20.69 -8.37 -6.63
N SER A 250 -19.95 -7.55 -5.87
CA SER A 250 -18.81 -6.80 -6.40
C SER A 250 -17.47 -7.34 -5.95
N SER A 251 -16.43 -6.93 -6.66
CA SER A 251 -15.05 -7.24 -6.34
C SER A 251 -14.66 -6.75 -4.93
N PRO A 252 -13.86 -7.52 -4.17
CA PRO A 252 -13.37 -7.12 -2.85
C PRO A 252 -12.35 -5.97 -2.91
N TYR A 253 -11.76 -5.71 -4.08
CA TYR A 253 -10.76 -4.65 -4.27
C TYR A 253 -11.39 -3.25 -4.21
N LEU A 254 -10.58 -2.27 -3.84
CA LEU A 254 -11.05 -0.90 -3.61
C LEU A 254 -11.47 -0.22 -4.93
N ARG A 255 -12.36 0.75 -4.81
CA ARG A 255 -12.75 1.63 -5.92
C ARG A 255 -12.14 3.00 -5.70
N GLU A 256 -11.61 3.61 -6.77
CA GLU A 256 -11.21 5.01 -6.71
C GLU A 256 -12.42 5.87 -6.33
N GLY A 257 -12.27 6.70 -5.29
CA GLY A 257 -13.29 7.65 -4.89
C GLY A 257 -13.56 8.62 -6.05
N LYS A 258 -14.83 8.82 -6.40
CA LYS A 258 -15.24 9.87 -7.32
C LYS A 258 -15.07 11.25 -6.71
#